data_AF-A0A2T7T049-F1
#
_entry.id   AF-A0A2T7T049-F1
#
_cell.length_a   1.000
_cell.length_b   1.000
_cell.length_c   1.000
_cell.angle_alpha   90.00
_cell.angle_beta   90.00
_cell.angle_gamma   90.00
#
_symmetry.space_group_name_H-M   'P 1'
#
loop_
_entity.id
_entity.type
_entity.pdbx_description
1 polymer ?
#
loop_
_entity_poly.entity_id
_entity_poly.type
_entity_poly.pdbx_seq_one_letter_code
_entity_poly.pdbx_strand_id
1 'polypeptide(L)' 'MAARGGSVTVRNAAALLEVPGVDGLFVGRAAWDVDSFLILLETARRAAA' A
#
# COMPACT_ATOMS: atom_id res chain seq x y z
N MET A 1 7.87 -0.65 12.47
CA MET A 1 6.40 -0.85 12.36
C MET A 1 5.64 0.48 12.46
N ALA A 2 5.84 1.37 11.48
CA ALA A 2 5.01 2.57 11.31
C ALA A 2 4.25 2.46 9.99
N ALA A 3 2.93 2.24 10.04
CA ALA A 3 2.09 2.28 8.85
C ALA A 3 1.78 3.75 8.52
N ARG A 4 2.10 4.21 7.30
CA ARG A 4 1.71 5.56 6.86
C ARG A 4 0.23 5.56 6.45
N GLY A 5 -0.59 6.29 7.21
CA GLY A 5 -2.04 6.44 6.99
C GLY A 5 -2.47 7.69 6.20
N GLY A 6 -1.64 8.19 5.28
CA GLY A 6 -2.11 9.15 4.27
C GLY A 6 -3.13 8.50 3.32
N SER A 7 -3.80 9.25 2.43
CA SER A 7 -4.66 8.61 1.40
C SER A 7 -3.82 7.71 0.48
N VAL A 8 -3.76 6.43 0.83
CA VAL A 8 -3.15 5.37 0.01
C VAL A 8 -4.06 5.10 -1.18
N THR A 9 -3.45 4.98 -2.35
CA THR A 9 -4.07 4.67 -3.62
C THR A 9 -3.18 3.70 -4.39
N VAL A 10 -3.72 3.02 -5.40
CA VAL A 10 -2.92 2.15 -6.29
C VAL A 10 -1.75 2.88 -6.96
N ARG A 11 -1.83 4.21 -7.10
CA ARG A 11 -0.80 5.04 -7.76
C ARG A 11 0.39 5.36 -6.88
N ASN A 12 0.20 5.43 -5.56
CA ASN A 12 1.26 5.84 -4.62
C ASN A 12 1.73 4.72 -3.70
N ALA A 13 1.06 3.56 -3.67
CA ALA A 13 1.41 2.46 -2.77
C ALA A 13 2.85 1.97 -2.94
N ALA A 14 3.31 1.77 -4.18
CA ALA A 14 4.69 1.34 -4.46
C ALA A 14 5.72 2.33 -3.90
N ALA A 15 5.60 3.61 -4.23
CA ALA A 15 6.52 4.65 -3.74
C ALA A 15 6.50 4.81 -2.21
N LEU A 16 5.35 4.56 -1.57
CA LEU A 16 5.25 4.59 -0.10
C LEU A 16 5.93 3.40 0.56
N LEU A 17 5.92 2.22 -0.08
CA LEU A 17 6.60 1.00 0.39
C LEU A 17 8.13 1.08 0.22
N GLU A 18 8.63 1.89 -0.72
CA GLU A 18 10.07 2.12 -0.90
C GLU A 18 10.69 3.03 0.18
N VAL A 19 9.88 3.66 1.04
CA VAL A 19 10.39 4.55 2.09
C VAL A 19 11.12 3.73 3.17
N PRO A 20 12.38 4.07 3.51
CA PRO A 20 13.13 3.35 4.54
C PRO A 20 12.38 3.27 5.88
N GLY A 21 12.26 2.06 6.42
CA GLY A 21 11.57 1.79 7.69
C GLY A 21 10.04 1.72 7.60
N VAL A 22 9.46 1.74 6.40
CA VAL A 22 8.04 1.44 6.17
C VAL A 22 7.89 -0.04 5.83
N ASP A 23 7.23 -0.78 6.73
CA ASP A 23 7.02 -2.23 6.60
C ASP A 23 5.63 -2.57 6.01
N GLY A 24 4.78 -1.57 5.77
CA GLY A 24 3.42 -1.77 5.30
C GLY A 24 2.60 -0.47 5.23
N LEU A 25 1.43 -0.58 4.61
CA LEU A 25 0.51 0.54 4.37
C LEU A 25 -0.82 0.32 5.10
N PHE A 26 -1.38 1.40 5.64
CA PHE A 26 -2.76 1.39 6.14
C PHE A 26 -3.69 1.97 5.07
N VAL A 27 -4.60 1.14 4.55
CA VAL A 27 -5.46 1.51 3.42
C VAL A 27 -6.90 1.77 3.89
N GLY A 28 -7.44 2.94 3.57
CA GLY A 28 -8.83 3.32 3.83
C GLY A 28 -9.73 3.11 2.61
N ARG A 29 -10.28 4.20 2.07
CA ARG A 29 -11.27 4.19 0.94
C ARG A 29 -10.84 3.40 -0.29
N ALA A 30 -9.53 3.32 -0.59
CA ALA A 30 -9.05 2.54 -1.74
C ALA A 30 -9.27 1.02 -1.60
N ALA A 31 -9.61 0.52 -0.41
CA ALA A 31 -9.96 -0.87 -0.19
C ALA A 31 -11.45 -1.19 -0.42
N TRP A 32 -12.32 -0.19 -0.66
CA TRP A 32 -13.76 -0.43 -0.89
C TRP A 32 -14.06 -0.96 -2.29
N ASP A 33 -13.14 -0.73 -3.23
CA ASP A 33 -13.17 -1.32 -4.56
C ASP A 33 -12.28 -2.57 -4.57
N VAL A 34 -12.85 -3.72 -4.92
CA VAL A 34 -12.15 -5.02 -4.82
C VAL A 34 -10.94 -5.09 -5.75
N ASP A 35 -11.04 -4.52 -6.95
CA ASP A 35 -9.94 -4.51 -7.92
C ASP A 35 -8.78 -3.65 -7.40
N SER A 36 -9.10 -2.48 -6.87
CA SER A 36 -8.12 -1.60 -6.22
C SER A 36 -7.44 -2.30 -5.03
N PHE A 37 -8.19 -3.05 -4.22
CA PHE A 37 -7.61 -3.78 -3.09
C PHE A 37 -6.67 -4.90 -3.54
N LEU A 38 -7.04 -5.67 -4.57
CA LEU A 38 -6.18 -6.72 -5.13
C LEU A 38 -4.88 -6.15 -5.70
N ILE A 39 -4.93 -5.01 -6.39
CA ILE A 39 -3.74 -4.31 -6.89
C ILE A 39 -2.82 -3.90 -5.74
N LEU A 40 -3.37 -3.41 -4.63
CA LEU A 40 -2.60 -3.02 -3.45
C LEU A 40 -1.92 -4.22 -2.79
N LEU A 41 -2.60 -5.37 -2.69
CA LEU A 41 -2.02 -6.60 -2.16
C LEU A 41 -0.87 -7.11 -3.03
N GLU A 42 -1.05 -7.12 -4.35
CA GLU A 42 0.02 -7.53 -5.28
C GLU A 42 1.22 -6.56 -5.22
N THR A 43 0.96 -5.26 -5.08
CA THR A 43 2.02 -4.26 -4.90
C THR A 43 2.81 -4.52 -3.62
N ALA A 44 2.14 -4.78 -2.51
CA ALA A 44 2.78 -5.11 -1.24
C ALA A 44 3.57 -6.43 -1.32
N ARG A 45 3.01 -7.46 -1.97
CA ARG A 45 3.68 -8.75 -2.19
C ARG A 45 5.00 -8.59 -2.96
N ARG A 46 5.03 -7.71 -3.97
CA ARG A 46 6.24 -7.41 -4.74
C ARG A 46 7.29 -6.65 -3.94
N ALA A 47 6.86 -5.72 -3.09
CA ALA A 47 7.77 -4.93 -2.26
C ALA A 47 8.38 -5.73 -1.09
N ALA A 48 7.75 -6.84 -0.69
CA ALA A 48 8.22 -7.71 0.38
C ALA A 48 9.26 -8.77 -0.08
N ALA A 49 9.57 -8.83 -1.38
CA ALA A 49 10.56 -9.73 -1.97
C ALA A 49 11.93 -9.05 -2.10
#